data_AF-M5EZE8-F1
#
_entry.id   AF-M5EZE8-F1
#
_cell.length_a   1.000
_cell.length_b   1.000
_cell.length_c   1.000
_cell.angle_alpha   90.00
_cell.angle_beta   90.00
_cell.angle_gamma   90.00
#
_symmetry.space_group_name_H-M   'P 1'
#
loop_
_entity.id
_entity.type
_entity.pdbx_description
1 polymer ?
#
loop_
_entity_poly.entity_id
_entity_poly.type
_entity_poly.pdbx_seq_one_letter_code
_entity_poly.pdbx_strand_id
1 'polypeptide(L)'
;MARRTRIEREQREAQRPELENRVIREVGPDGTRDTAFFDANPDWFDFVPRESRFFVAWERSSAAIDRIFAHWAFDIHDLEDRGRREIGFIPQPLKFPTERLLADEGVSVHRLMERIEAIDTEIGLPFAWFFLMTHGHWVDPNVGHAIAEGLRTGRVRLPDQDAAVLLAWADKPYLF
;
A
#
# COMPACT_ATOMS: atom_id res chain seq x y z
N MET A 1 -5.30 15.79 -7.72
CA MET A 1 -4.71 14.51 -8.15
C MET A 1 -4.51 14.38 -9.67
N ALA A 2 -5.54 14.56 -10.51
CA ALA A 2 -5.48 14.26 -11.96
C ALA A 2 -4.29 14.86 -12.76
N ARG A 3 -3.88 16.11 -12.47
CA ARG A 3 -2.75 16.77 -13.16
C ARG A 3 -1.39 16.11 -12.86
N ARG A 4 -1.16 15.64 -11.62
CA ARG A 4 0.10 14.99 -11.22
C ARG A 4 0.22 13.60 -11.85
N THR A 5 -0.85 12.80 -11.78
CA THR A 5 -0.92 11.49 -12.43
C THR A 5 -0.64 11.58 -13.92
N ARG A 6 -1.14 12.64 -14.58
CA ARG A 6 -0.85 12.90 -15.99
C ARG A 6 0.64 13.19 -16.24
N ILE A 7 1.26 14.07 -15.45
CA ILE A 7 2.68 14.42 -15.58
C ILE A 7 3.58 13.20 -15.34
N GLU A 8 3.30 12.38 -14.32
CA GLU A 8 4.07 11.17 -14.06
C GLU A 8 3.92 10.15 -15.20
N ARG A 9 2.71 9.99 -15.75
CA ARG A 9 2.46 9.13 -16.91
C ARG A 9 3.21 9.63 -18.14
N GLU A 10 3.15 10.94 -18.43
CA GLU A 10 3.90 11.59 -19.51
C GLU A 10 5.43 11.39 -19.35
N GLN A 11 5.96 11.48 -18.13
CA GLN A 11 7.38 11.21 -17.86
C GLN A 11 7.76 9.75 -18.08
N ARG A 12 6.91 8.78 -17.68
CA ARG A 12 7.15 7.36 -17.97
C ARG A 12 7.03 7.05 -19.46
N GLU A 13 6.09 7.69 -20.16
CA GLU A 13 5.97 7.60 -21.62
C GLU A 13 7.20 8.15 -22.33
N ALA A 14 7.81 9.23 -21.83
CA ALA A 14 9.06 9.76 -22.38
C ALA A 14 10.25 8.79 -22.25
N GLN A 15 10.22 7.88 -21.27
CA GLN A 15 11.24 6.83 -21.08
C GLN A 15 11.01 5.60 -21.97
N ARG A 16 9.87 5.49 -22.66
CA ARG A 16 9.50 4.33 -23.48
C ARG A 16 10.62 3.90 -24.45
N PRO A 17 11.24 4.78 -25.25
CA PRO A 17 12.26 4.36 -26.22
C PRO A 17 13.53 3.76 -25.57
N GLU A 18 13.88 4.23 -24.36
CA GLU A 18 15.00 3.68 -23.58
C GLU A 18 14.64 2.30 -23.02
N LEU A 19 13.42 2.15 -22.51
CA LEU A 19 12.94 0.94 -21.85
C LEU A 19 12.59 -0.19 -22.83
N GLU A 20 12.16 0.12 -24.06
CA GLU A 20 11.90 -0.88 -25.12
C GLU A 20 13.15 -1.70 -25.45
N ASN A 21 14.34 -1.09 -25.33
CA ASN A 21 15.61 -1.74 -25.58
C ASN A 21 16.27 -2.33 -24.32
N ARG A 22 15.64 -2.17 -23.14
CA ARG A 22 16.21 -2.59 -21.86
C ARG A 22 15.92 -4.06 -21.61
N VAL A 23 16.98 -4.81 -21.29
CA VAL A 23 16.93 -6.21 -20.87
C VAL A 23 17.28 -6.31 -19.39
N ILE A 24 16.44 -6.99 -18.61
CA ILE A 24 16.71 -7.34 -17.22
C ILE A 24 17.42 -8.68 -17.23
N ARG A 25 18.65 -8.69 -16.70
CA ARG A 25 19.47 -9.88 -16.56
C ARG A 25 19.44 -10.37 -15.13
N GLU A 26 18.79 -11.51 -14.90
CA GLU A 26 18.76 -12.19 -13.62
C GLU A 26 19.87 -13.26 -13.59
N VAL A 27 20.72 -13.22 -12.56
CA VAL A 27 21.79 -14.21 -12.36
C VAL A 27 21.43 -15.05 -11.15
N GLY A 28 21.10 -16.33 -11.38
CA GLY A 28 20.75 -17.29 -10.36
C GLY A 28 21.62 -18.54 -10.38
N PRO A 29 21.41 -19.48 -9.44
CA PRO A 29 22.15 -20.75 -9.37
C PRO A 29 22.02 -21.58 -10.65
N ASP A 30 20.88 -21.48 -11.33
CA ASP A 30 20.55 -22.22 -12.55
C ASP A 30 21.00 -21.51 -13.85
N GLY A 31 21.75 -20.40 -13.74
CA GLY A 31 22.29 -19.65 -14.85
C GLY A 31 21.74 -18.23 -14.99
N THR A 32 21.96 -17.64 -16.17
CA THR A 32 21.55 -16.26 -16.49
C THR A 32 20.28 -16.26 -17.33
N ARG A 33 19.26 -15.53 -16.89
CA ARG A 33 18.02 -15.30 -17.65
C ARG A 33 17.90 -13.83 -18.04
N ASP A 34 17.75 -13.60 -19.34
CA ASP A 34 17.49 -12.28 -19.91
C ASP A 34 15.99 -12.15 -20.20
N THR A 35 15.35 -11.13 -19.63
CA THR A 35 13.91 -10.84 -19.82
C THR A 35 13.77 -9.40 -20.32
N ALA A 36 12.96 -9.14 -21.34
CA ALA A 36 12.69 -7.77 -21.79
C ALA A 36 11.99 -6.97 -20.68
N PHE A 37 12.28 -5.68 -20.56
CA PHE A 37 11.79 -4.86 -19.45
C PHE A 37 10.26 -4.85 -19.35
N PHE A 38 9.54 -4.75 -20.47
CA PHE A 38 8.08 -4.72 -20.49
C PHE A 38 7.43 -6.10 -20.27
N ASP A 39 8.13 -7.20 -20.58
CA ASP A 39 7.65 -8.54 -20.24
C ASP A 39 7.68 -8.74 -18.72
N ALA A 40 8.71 -8.21 -18.06
CA ALA A 40 8.82 -8.22 -16.60
C ALA A 40 7.92 -7.17 -15.92
N ASN A 41 7.56 -6.08 -16.62
CA ASN A 41 6.80 -4.95 -16.07
C ASN A 41 5.64 -4.56 -17.01
N PRO A 42 4.64 -5.45 -17.21
CA PRO A 42 3.56 -5.21 -18.16
C PRO A 42 2.75 -3.95 -17.83
N ASP A 43 2.63 -3.61 -16.55
CA ASP A 43 1.85 -2.47 -16.04
C ASP A 43 2.71 -1.20 -15.83
N TRP A 44 3.90 -1.09 -16.43
CA TRP A 44 4.85 0.00 -16.16
C TRP A 44 4.22 1.40 -16.31
N PHE A 45 3.36 1.58 -17.31
CA PHE A 45 2.71 2.87 -17.58
C PHE A 45 1.55 3.19 -16.62
N ASP A 46 0.94 2.16 -16.04
CA ASP A 46 -0.17 2.27 -15.09
C ASP A 46 0.32 2.18 -13.63
N PHE A 47 1.63 2.17 -13.43
CA PHE A 47 2.25 2.20 -12.11
C PHE A 47 1.86 3.48 -11.37
N VAL A 48 1.25 3.33 -10.19
CA VAL A 48 0.97 4.41 -9.25
C VAL A 48 1.87 4.20 -8.03
N PRO A 49 2.73 5.15 -7.66
CA PRO A 49 3.59 5.04 -6.49
C PRO A 49 2.79 4.76 -5.21
N ARG A 50 3.33 3.93 -4.31
CA ARG A 50 2.69 3.57 -3.02
C ARG A 50 2.30 4.81 -2.20
N GLU A 51 3.08 5.88 -2.29
CA GLU A 51 2.86 7.19 -1.67
C GLU A 51 1.54 7.81 -2.13
N SER A 52 1.31 7.83 -3.44
CA SER A 52 0.06 8.33 -4.02
C SER A 52 -1.11 7.42 -3.67
N ARG A 53 -0.89 6.11 -3.66
CA ARG A 53 -1.92 5.13 -3.28
C ARG A 53 -2.34 5.28 -1.83
N PHE A 54 -1.40 5.53 -0.92
CA PHE A 54 -1.66 5.79 0.49
C PHE A 54 -2.58 6.99 0.70
N PHE A 55 -2.31 8.12 0.06
CA PHE A 55 -3.19 9.30 0.16
C PHE A 55 -4.55 9.10 -0.50
N VAL A 56 -4.62 8.38 -1.63
CA VAL A 56 -5.90 8.05 -2.27
C VAL A 56 -6.72 7.09 -1.41
N ALA A 57 -6.08 6.13 -0.75
CA ALA A 57 -6.72 5.24 0.21
C ALA A 57 -7.25 6.02 1.42
N TRP A 58 -6.48 7.00 1.92
CA TRP A 58 -6.94 7.93 2.96
C TRP A 58 -8.19 8.70 2.53
N GLU A 59 -8.14 9.41 1.40
CA GLU A 59 -9.27 10.23 0.93
C GLU A 59 -10.55 9.44 0.68
N ARG A 60 -10.45 8.12 0.42
CA ARG A 60 -11.58 7.24 0.11
C ARG A 60 -12.08 6.44 1.30
N SER A 61 -11.38 6.42 2.41
CA SER A 61 -11.76 5.64 3.59
C SER A 61 -12.45 6.49 4.65
N SER A 62 -12.98 5.84 5.68
CA SER A 62 -13.59 6.49 6.84
C SER A 62 -12.59 7.31 7.66
N ALA A 63 -11.29 7.02 7.53
CA ALA A 63 -10.22 7.82 8.12
C ALA A 63 -10.21 9.27 7.64
N ALA A 64 -10.75 9.56 6.45
CA ALA A 64 -10.85 10.91 5.88
C ALA A 64 -11.69 11.89 6.71
N ILE A 65 -12.41 11.42 7.73
CA ILE A 65 -13.10 12.30 8.69
C ILE A 65 -12.13 13.27 9.37
N ASP A 66 -10.89 12.85 9.57
CA ASP A 66 -9.82 13.67 10.12
C ASP A 66 -8.73 14.00 9.09
N ARG A 67 -8.00 15.07 9.38
CA ARG A 67 -6.80 15.42 8.60
C ARG A 67 -5.73 14.37 8.85
N ILE A 68 -5.09 13.90 7.79
CA ILE A 68 -4.04 12.89 7.89
C ILE A 68 -2.91 13.27 8.85
N PHE A 69 -2.51 14.55 8.85
CA PHE A 69 -1.46 15.07 9.74
C PHE A 69 -1.87 15.17 11.22
N ALA A 70 -3.14 14.95 11.56
CA ALA A 70 -3.56 14.81 12.95
C ALA A 70 -3.14 13.46 13.55
N HIS A 71 -2.85 12.47 12.70
CA HIS A 71 -2.61 11.08 13.11
C HIS A 71 -1.33 10.47 12.53
N TRP A 72 -0.80 10.98 11.41
CA TRP A 72 0.44 10.52 10.77
C TRP A 72 1.42 11.68 10.51
N ALA A 73 2.69 11.41 10.83
CA ALA A 73 3.84 12.11 10.27
C ALA A 73 4.41 11.32 9.08
N PHE A 74 5.29 11.95 8.29
CA PHE A 74 5.90 11.34 7.12
C PHE A 74 7.38 11.64 7.09
N ASP A 75 8.20 10.60 7.17
CA ASP A 75 9.65 10.71 6.99
C ASP A 75 9.95 10.79 5.51
N ILE A 76 10.00 12.02 4.99
CA ILE A 76 10.22 12.29 3.56
C ILE A 76 11.70 12.09 3.22
N HIS A 77 11.97 11.31 2.19
CA HIS A 77 13.27 11.22 1.56
C HIS A 77 13.22 11.79 0.15
N ASP A 78 14.25 12.53 -0.19
CA ASP A 78 14.43 13.18 -1.49
C ASP A 78 15.85 12.88 -1.96
N LEU A 79 15.95 11.89 -2.83
CA LEU A 79 17.22 11.36 -3.32
C LEU A 79 17.39 11.75 -4.78
N GLU A 80 18.53 12.32 -5.12
CA GLU A 80 18.93 12.54 -6.50
C GLU A 80 20.11 11.63 -6.82
N ASP A 81 19.92 10.70 -7.75
CA ASP A 81 20.99 9.84 -8.28
C ASP A 81 20.97 9.85 -9.82
N ARG A 82 22.14 10.10 -10.42
CA ARG A 82 22.34 10.12 -11.90
C ARG A 82 21.31 10.96 -12.66
N GLY A 83 20.92 12.12 -12.10
CA GLY A 83 19.93 13.03 -12.70
C GLY A 83 18.48 12.53 -12.62
N ARG A 84 18.21 11.47 -11.85
CA ARG A 84 16.87 11.01 -11.47
C ARG A 84 16.62 11.38 -10.02
N ARG A 85 15.54 12.13 -9.78
CA ARG A 85 15.06 12.49 -8.44
C ARG A 85 13.97 11.51 -8.03
N GLU A 86 14.15 10.86 -6.89
CA GLU A 86 13.17 10.00 -6.25
C GLU A 86 12.71 10.66 -4.95
N ILE A 87 11.40 10.91 -4.86
CA ILE A 87 10.77 11.42 -3.66
C ILE A 87 9.84 10.34 -3.13
N GLY A 88 10.03 9.97 -1.87
CA GLY A 88 9.16 9.03 -1.16
C GLY A 88 9.01 9.41 0.31
N PHE A 89 8.28 8.59 1.05
CA PHE A 89 8.17 8.75 2.49
C PHE A 89 7.95 7.41 3.20
N ILE A 90 8.22 7.38 4.50
CA ILE A 90 7.73 6.33 5.41
C ILE A 90 6.66 6.93 6.34
N PRO A 91 5.42 6.40 6.37
CA PRO A 91 4.35 6.95 7.20
C PRO A 91 4.54 6.56 8.66
N GLN A 92 4.74 7.54 9.54
CA GLN A 92 4.90 7.32 10.99
C GLN A 92 3.61 7.65 11.74
N PRO A 93 2.96 6.71 12.42
CA PRO A 93 1.79 7.03 13.23
C PRO A 93 2.23 7.89 14.44
N LEU A 94 1.45 8.92 14.77
CA LEU A 94 1.71 9.78 15.94
C LEU A 94 1.31 9.10 17.25
N LYS A 95 0.41 8.12 17.18
CA LYS A 95 0.01 7.25 18.28
C LYS A 95 0.26 5.80 17.88
N PHE A 96 1.01 5.09 18.71
CA PHE A 96 1.30 3.68 18.50
C PHE A 96 0.27 2.83 19.25
N PRO A 97 -0.22 1.72 18.65
CA PRO A 97 -1.01 0.76 19.38
C PRO A 97 -0.15 0.05 20.43
N THR A 98 -0.76 -0.35 21.53
CA THR A 98 -0.08 -1.01 22.66
C THR A 98 0.47 -2.37 22.26
N GLU A 99 -0.27 -3.10 21.42
CA GLU A 99 0.11 -4.43 20.93
C GLU A 99 0.14 -4.50 19.42
N ARG A 100 0.99 -5.39 18.90
CA ARG A 100 0.97 -5.76 17.48
C ARG A 100 -0.15 -6.75 17.20
N LEU A 101 -0.80 -6.57 16.05
CA LEU A 101 -1.76 -7.52 15.51
C LEU A 101 -1.08 -8.36 14.45
N LEU A 102 -0.70 -9.58 14.85
CA LEU A 102 -0.13 -10.59 13.96
C LEU A 102 -1.24 -11.47 13.38
N ALA A 103 -1.03 -11.97 12.17
CA ALA A 103 -1.82 -13.07 11.65
C ALA A 103 -1.37 -14.35 12.37
N ASP A 104 -2.32 -15.08 12.94
CA ASP A 104 -2.05 -16.34 13.62
C ASP A 104 -2.94 -17.44 13.03
N GLU A 105 -2.34 -18.61 12.81
CA GLU A 105 -2.99 -19.75 12.21
C GLU A 105 -4.09 -20.27 13.15
N GLY A 106 -5.35 -20.13 12.73
CA GLY A 106 -6.51 -20.56 13.50
C GLY A 106 -7.30 -19.44 14.17
N VAL A 107 -6.83 -18.19 14.13
CA VAL A 107 -7.65 -17.05 14.55
C VAL A 107 -8.76 -16.83 13.54
N SER A 108 -10.02 -16.93 13.99
CA SER A 108 -11.17 -16.69 13.11
C SER A 108 -11.21 -15.24 12.64
N VAL A 109 -11.70 -15.00 11.42
CA VAL A 109 -11.83 -13.64 10.85
C VAL A 109 -12.67 -12.70 11.73
N HIS A 110 -13.68 -13.22 12.44
CA HIS A 110 -14.49 -12.43 13.38
C HIS A 110 -13.67 -11.92 14.57
N ARG A 111 -12.71 -12.71 15.07
CA ARG A 111 -11.76 -12.25 16.10
C ARG A 111 -10.81 -11.22 15.54
N LEU A 112 -10.41 -11.31 14.27
CA LEU A 112 -9.62 -10.27 13.62
C LEU A 112 -10.42 -8.96 13.54
N MET A 113 -11.72 -9.01 13.21
CA MET A 113 -12.61 -7.85 13.22
C MET A 113 -12.64 -7.16 14.59
N GLU A 114 -12.84 -7.91 15.67
CA GLU A 114 -12.80 -7.36 17.04
C GLU A 114 -11.46 -6.68 17.35
N ARG A 115 -10.34 -7.27 16.91
CA ARG A 115 -9.00 -6.72 17.17
C ARG A 115 -8.70 -5.46 16.36
N ILE A 116 -9.13 -5.38 15.10
CA ILE A 116 -8.95 -4.16 14.31
C ILE A 116 -9.80 -3.00 14.85
N GLU A 117 -11.02 -3.28 15.32
CA GLU A 117 -11.88 -2.26 15.95
C GLU A 117 -11.30 -1.76 17.27
N ALA A 118 -10.67 -2.64 18.05
CA ALA A 118 -9.95 -2.27 19.26
C ALA A 118 -8.76 -1.34 18.94
N ILE A 119 -8.00 -1.62 17.87
CA ILE A 119 -6.90 -0.75 17.41
C ILE A 119 -7.46 0.61 16.96
N ASP A 120 -8.52 0.64 16.15
CA ASP A 120 -9.12 1.90 15.69
C ASP A 120 -9.60 2.76 16.87
N THR A 121 -10.20 2.12 17.87
CA THR A 121 -10.62 2.79 19.12
C THR A 121 -9.42 3.32 19.90
N GLU A 122 -8.34 2.53 20.00
CA GLU A 122 -7.11 2.94 20.65
C GLU A 122 -6.49 4.14 19.91
N ILE A 123 -6.37 4.11 18.59
CA ILE A 123 -5.83 5.22 17.81
C ILE A 123 -6.77 6.44 17.88
N GLY A 124 -8.07 6.23 18.03
CA GLY A 124 -9.09 7.27 18.01
C GLY A 124 -9.46 7.67 16.59
N LEU A 125 -9.33 6.76 15.63
CA LEU A 125 -9.62 6.99 14.22
C LEU A 125 -10.18 5.70 13.57
N PRO A 126 -11.31 5.78 12.86
CA PRO A 126 -11.81 4.62 12.13
C PRO A 126 -10.85 4.23 11.01
N PHE A 127 -10.71 2.93 10.79
CA PHE A 127 -9.87 2.36 9.74
C PHE A 127 -8.37 2.69 9.87
N ALA A 128 -7.91 3.09 11.07
CA ALA A 128 -6.50 3.33 11.36
C ALA A 128 -5.65 2.07 11.23
N TRP A 129 -6.20 0.91 11.61
CA TRP A 129 -5.52 -0.39 11.49
C TRP A 129 -5.01 -0.65 10.07
N PHE A 130 -5.72 -0.20 9.03
CA PHE A 130 -5.32 -0.36 7.63
C PHE A 130 -4.04 0.42 7.34
N PHE A 131 -3.95 1.68 7.80
CA PHE A 131 -2.75 2.49 7.56
C PHE A 131 -1.57 2.00 8.40
N LEU A 132 -1.82 1.52 9.62
CA LEU A 132 -0.82 0.79 10.42
C LEU A 132 -0.33 -0.48 9.72
N MET A 133 -1.23 -1.19 9.02
CA MET A 133 -0.91 -2.38 8.23
C MET A 133 -0.07 -2.03 7.00
N THR A 134 -0.31 -0.90 6.33
CA THR A 134 0.52 -0.50 5.18
C THR A 134 1.98 -0.20 5.55
N HIS A 135 2.26 0.11 6.82
CA HIS A 135 3.64 0.15 7.34
C HIS A 135 4.17 -1.27 7.70
N GLY A 136 3.29 -2.24 7.96
CA GLY A 136 3.64 -3.65 8.17
C GLY A 136 4.25 -3.99 9.53
N HIS A 137 4.47 -3.00 10.41
CA HIS A 137 5.07 -3.23 11.73
C HIS A 137 4.04 -3.53 12.82
N TRP A 138 2.95 -2.75 12.85
CA TRP A 138 1.96 -2.80 13.92
C TRP A 138 0.82 -3.77 13.63
N VAL A 139 0.44 -3.85 12.36
CA VAL A 139 -0.54 -4.81 11.87
C VAL A 139 0.10 -5.59 10.72
N ASP A 140 0.09 -6.91 10.82
CA ASP A 140 0.62 -7.80 9.80
C ASP A 140 -0.26 -7.72 8.52
N PRO A 141 0.32 -7.56 7.32
CA PRO A 141 -0.42 -7.56 6.05
C PRO A 141 -1.32 -8.79 5.83
N ASN A 142 -0.95 -9.95 6.38
CA ASN A 142 -1.76 -11.16 6.32
C ASN A 142 -3.11 -11.01 7.04
N VAL A 143 -3.21 -10.13 8.03
CA VAL A 143 -4.47 -9.75 8.67
C VAL A 143 -5.39 -9.08 7.65
N GLY A 144 -4.84 -8.14 6.86
CA GLY A 144 -5.57 -7.50 5.76
C GLY A 144 -6.05 -8.48 4.71
N HIS A 145 -5.20 -9.44 4.31
CA HIS A 145 -5.60 -10.51 3.38
C HIS A 145 -6.72 -11.40 3.95
N ALA A 146 -6.62 -11.79 5.22
CA ALA A 146 -7.64 -12.61 5.88
C ALA A 146 -9.00 -11.89 5.97
N ILE A 147 -9.00 -10.60 6.29
CA ILE A 147 -10.21 -9.78 6.33
C ILE A 147 -10.76 -9.57 4.92
N ALA A 148 -9.91 -9.27 3.93
CA ALA A 148 -10.31 -9.14 2.52
C ALA A 148 -10.99 -10.42 2.00
N GLU A 149 -10.46 -11.59 2.33
CA GLU A 149 -11.10 -12.86 2.00
C GLU A 149 -12.42 -13.07 2.74
N GLY A 150 -12.48 -12.67 4.01
CA GLY A 150 -13.73 -12.61 4.78
C GLY A 150 -14.80 -11.73 4.13
N LEU A 151 -14.42 -10.59 3.55
CA LEU A 151 -15.32 -9.71 2.80
C LEU A 151 -15.80 -10.37 1.51
N ARG A 152 -14.88 -10.92 0.70
CA ARG A 152 -15.22 -11.60 -0.58
C ARG A 152 -16.17 -12.78 -0.37
N THR A 153 -16.01 -13.51 0.73
CA THR A 153 -16.86 -14.65 1.09
C THR A 153 -18.11 -14.25 1.89
N GLY A 154 -18.31 -12.96 2.17
CA GLY A 154 -19.46 -12.44 2.91
C GLY A 154 -19.51 -12.85 4.39
N ARG A 155 -18.38 -13.29 4.97
CA ARG A 155 -18.27 -13.70 6.38
C ARG A 155 -18.18 -12.51 7.33
N VAL A 156 -17.62 -11.39 6.88
CA VAL A 156 -17.52 -10.15 7.65
C VAL A 156 -17.94 -8.97 6.80
N ARG A 157 -18.14 -7.81 7.43
CA ARG A 157 -18.48 -6.56 6.77
C ARG A 157 -17.63 -5.43 7.35
N LEU A 158 -17.29 -4.49 6.48
CA LEU A 158 -16.76 -3.17 6.82
C LEU A 158 -17.71 -2.13 6.19
N PRO A 159 -17.62 -0.85 6.59
CA PRO A 159 -18.22 0.24 5.80
C PRO A 159 -17.83 0.11 4.32
N ASP A 160 -18.77 0.34 3.40
CA ASP A 160 -18.58 0.05 1.97
C ASP A 160 -17.32 0.72 1.39
N GLN A 161 -17.03 1.94 1.83
CA GLN A 161 -15.86 2.71 1.41
C GLN A 161 -14.53 2.09 1.89
N ASP A 162 -14.50 1.55 3.11
CA ASP A 162 -13.34 0.89 3.71
C ASP A 162 -13.11 -0.49 3.10
N ALA A 163 -14.20 -1.23 2.88
CA ALA A 163 -14.17 -2.50 2.15
C ALA A 163 -13.59 -2.30 0.74
N ALA A 164 -14.01 -1.27 0.02
CA ALA A 164 -13.49 -0.96 -1.31
C ALA A 164 -11.99 -0.64 -1.30
N VAL A 165 -11.51 0.12 -0.29
CA VAL A 165 -10.08 0.42 -0.13
C VAL A 165 -9.28 -0.84 0.20
N LEU A 166 -9.75 -1.66 1.14
CA LEU A 166 -9.06 -2.90 1.53
C LEU A 166 -9.00 -3.90 0.38
N LEU A 167 -10.08 -4.09 -0.37
CA LEU A 167 -10.11 -5.00 -1.53
C LEU A 167 -9.18 -4.52 -2.64
N ALA A 168 -9.18 -3.21 -2.95
CA ALA A 168 -8.26 -2.63 -3.93
C ALA A 168 -6.79 -2.73 -3.52
N TRP A 169 -6.51 -2.64 -2.21
CA TRP A 169 -5.18 -2.94 -1.68
C TRP A 169 -4.85 -4.42 -1.81
N ALA A 170 -5.77 -5.33 -1.46
CA ALA A 170 -5.54 -6.78 -1.51
C ALA A 170 -5.28 -7.30 -2.94
N ASP A 171 -5.88 -6.68 -3.96
CA ASP A 171 -5.66 -7.02 -5.38
C ASP A 171 -4.28 -6.56 -5.89
N LYS A 172 -3.74 -5.46 -5.34
CA LYS A 172 -2.42 -4.93 -5.69
C LYS A 172 -1.73 -4.41 -4.43
N PRO A 173 -1.14 -5.26 -3.58
CA PRO A 173 -0.62 -4.81 -2.28
C PRO A 173 0.45 -3.73 -2.42
N TYR A 174 0.50 -2.83 -1.44
CA TYR A 174 1.63 -1.94 -1.24
C TYR A 174 1.95 -1.84 0.26
N LEU A 175 3.23 -1.73 0.56
CA LEU A 175 3.79 -1.53 1.90
C LEU A 175 4.90 -0.48 1.83
N PHE A 176 5.32 0.01 3.00
CA PHE A 176 6.43 0.97 3.17
C PHE A 176 7.63 0.33 3.84
#